data_AF-A0A9P6XR12-F1
#
_entry.id   AF-A0A9P6XR12-F1
#
_cell.length_a   1.000
_cell.length_b   1.000
_cell.length_c   1.000
_cell.angle_alpha   90.00
_cell.angle_beta   90.00
_cell.angle_gamma   90.00
#
_symmetry.space_group_name_H-M   'P 1'
#
loop_
_entity.id
_entity.type
_entity.pdbx_description
1 polymer ?
#
loop_
_entity_poly.entity_id
_entity_poly.type
_entity_poly.pdbx_seq_one_letter_code
_entity_poly.pdbx_strand_id
1 'polypeptide(L)'
;MLQAGSDDLRMVGPVYGFFALGFSMYFASQGAGRLKWPLIAGCLRLLVAVGAGGVVLHLTGSLTLFFLTAAVAMCLYGLIILSAVASGSWFDRGHLRRPQPLARP
;
A
#
# COMPACT_ATOMS: atom_id res chain seq x y z
N MET A 1 -17.82 -7.47 -21.82
CA MET A 1 -17.25 -7.72 -20.46
C MET A 1 -15.88 -8.39 -20.53
N LEU A 2 -15.70 -9.50 -21.27
CA LEU A 2 -14.40 -10.20 -21.36
C LEU A 2 -13.22 -9.34 -21.87
N GLN A 3 -13.47 -8.46 -22.84
CA GLN A 3 -12.44 -7.58 -23.39
C GLN A 3 -11.89 -6.61 -22.33
N ALA A 4 -12.78 -5.91 -21.61
CA ALA A 4 -12.37 -4.99 -20.55
C ALA A 4 -11.58 -5.69 -19.43
N GLY A 5 -11.98 -6.90 -19.05
CA GLY A 5 -11.23 -7.69 -18.06
C GLY A 5 -9.85 -8.13 -18.55
N SER A 6 -9.73 -8.49 -19.83
CA SER A 6 -8.44 -8.82 -20.44
C SER A 6 -7.51 -7.60 -20.50
N ASP A 7 -8.04 -6.43 -20.84
CA ASP A 7 -7.27 -5.19 -20.94
C ASP A 7 -6.80 -4.71 -19.56
N ASP A 8 -7.66 -4.83 -18.53
CA ASP A 8 -7.28 -4.57 -17.14
C ASP A 8 -6.12 -5.48 -16.72
N LEU A 9 -6.26 -6.79 -16.85
CA LEU A 9 -5.21 -7.75 -16.47
C LEU A 9 -3.88 -7.52 -17.20
N ARG A 10 -3.90 -7.08 -18.47
CA ARG A 10 -2.67 -6.73 -19.20
C ARG A 10 -1.99 -5.49 -18.63
N MET A 11 -2.74 -4.55 -18.08
CA MET A 11 -2.24 -3.30 -17.51
C MET A 11 -1.79 -3.48 -16.06
N VAL A 12 -2.61 -4.10 -15.21
CA VAL A 12 -2.28 -4.32 -13.79
C VAL A 12 -1.44 -5.58 -13.53
N GLY A 13 -1.53 -6.60 -14.37
CA GLY A 13 -0.81 -7.87 -14.21
C GLY A 13 0.70 -7.71 -13.99
N PRO A 14 1.42 -6.89 -14.79
CA PRO A 14 2.85 -6.67 -14.60
C PRO A 14 3.23 -6.06 -13.24
N VAL A 15 2.31 -5.32 -12.59
CA VAL A 15 2.58 -4.61 -11.33
C VAL A 15 1.98 -5.28 -10.10
N TYR A 16 1.32 -6.43 -10.27
CA TYR A 16 0.70 -7.18 -9.18
C TYR A 16 1.69 -7.59 -8.07
N GLY A 17 2.97 -7.75 -8.42
CA GLY A 17 4.03 -8.01 -7.45
C GLY A 17 4.17 -6.91 -6.40
N PHE A 18 4.05 -5.63 -6.77
CA PHE A 18 4.09 -4.51 -5.81
C PHE A 18 2.91 -4.55 -4.85
N PHE A 19 1.73 -4.90 -5.37
CA PHE A 19 0.54 -5.05 -4.55
C PHE A 19 0.70 -6.19 -3.53
N ALA A 20 1.14 -7.37 -3.98
CA ALA A 20 1.39 -8.52 -3.12
C ALA A 20 2.46 -8.23 -2.05
N LEU A 21 3.54 -7.54 -2.43
CA LEU A 21 4.58 -7.07 -1.51
C LEU A 21 3.98 -6.17 -0.43
N GLY A 22 3.26 -5.12 -0.84
CA GLY A 22 2.65 -4.18 0.10
C GLY A 22 1.67 -4.88 1.05
N PHE A 23 0.87 -5.83 0.56
CA PHE A 23 -0.05 -6.62 1.38
C PHE A 23 0.68 -7.53 2.38
N SER A 24 1.75 -8.19 1.96
CA SER A 24 2.54 -9.06 2.84
C SER A 24 3.17 -8.26 3.98
N MET A 25 3.78 -7.11 3.65
CA MET A 25 4.35 -6.21 4.65
C MET A 25 3.29 -5.52 5.52
N TYR A 26 2.06 -5.30 5.02
CA TYR A 26 0.93 -4.80 5.83
C TYR A 26 0.61 -5.79 6.97
N PHE A 27 0.49 -7.08 6.66
CA PHE A 27 0.30 -8.10 7.70
C PHE A 27 1.49 -8.24 8.64
N ALA A 28 2.72 -8.19 8.13
CA ALA A 28 3.90 -8.17 9.00
C ALA A 28 3.94 -6.95 9.92
N SER A 29 3.56 -5.77 9.42
CA SER A 29 3.44 -4.54 10.22
C SER A 29 2.34 -4.64 11.27
N GLN A 30 1.23 -5.34 10.98
CA GLN A 30 0.19 -5.63 11.98
C GLN A 30 0.72 -6.50 13.11
N GLY A 31 1.45 -7.58 12.78
CA GLY A 31 2.10 -8.42 13.79
C GLY A 31 3.13 -7.67 14.64
N ALA A 32 3.80 -6.68 14.06
CA ALA A 32 4.77 -5.83 14.75
C ALA A 32 4.16 -4.62 15.50
N GLY A 33 2.85 -4.38 15.38
CA GLY A 33 2.18 -3.20 15.97
C GLY A 33 2.57 -1.86 15.32
N ARG A 34 2.99 -1.86 14.05
CA ARG A 34 3.54 -0.70 13.32
C ARG A 34 2.73 -0.33 12.07
N LEU A 35 1.45 0.00 12.24
CA LEU A 35 0.53 0.26 11.12
C LEU A 35 0.59 1.67 10.48
N LYS A 36 1.40 2.60 11.01
CA LYS A 36 1.41 4.00 10.53
C LYS A 36 1.65 4.10 9.02
N TRP A 37 2.75 3.54 8.52
CA TRP A 37 3.10 3.57 7.10
C TRP A 37 2.16 2.73 6.22
N PRO A 38 1.80 1.49 6.58
CA PRO A 38 0.84 0.71 5.80
C PRO A 38 -0.53 1.38 5.66
N LEU A 39 -1.01 2.07 6.69
CA LEU A 39 -2.28 2.79 6.64
C LEU A 39 -2.21 3.99 5.68
N ILE A 40 -1.15 4.81 5.79
CA ILE A 40 -0.93 5.96 4.89
C ILE A 40 -0.83 5.48 3.44
N ALA A 41 -0.04 4.42 3.18
CA ALA A 41 0.10 3.84 1.85
C ALA A 41 -1.24 3.32 1.31
N GLY A 42 -2.03 2.64 2.15
CA GLY A 42 -3.36 2.14 1.79
C GLY A 42 -4.35 3.26 1.46
N CYS A 43 -4.38 4.33 2.26
CA CYS A 43 -5.18 5.52 2.00
C CYS A 43 -4.78 6.19 0.69
N LEU A 44 -3.48 6.38 0.44
CA LEU A 44 -2.99 6.96 -0.80
C LEU A 44 -3.37 6.09 -2.01
N ARG A 45 -3.22 4.77 -1.88
CA ARG A 45 -3.65 3.82 -2.92
C ARG A 45 -5.12 3.99 -3.27
N LEU A 46 -5.98 4.11 -2.26
CA LEU A 46 -7.42 4.30 -2.46
C LEU A 46 -7.71 5.63 -3.14
N LEU A 47 -7.09 6.72 -2.70
CA LEU A 47 -7.25 8.05 -3.29
C LEU A 47 -6.81 8.08 -4.76
N VAL A 48 -5.72 7.40 -5.10
CA VAL A 48 -5.25 7.35 -6.50
C VAL A 48 -6.15 6.44 -7.34
N ALA A 49 -6.44 5.22 -6.89
CA ALA A 49 -7.21 4.26 -7.68
C ALA A 49 -8.68 4.69 -7.88
N VAL A 50 -9.34 5.18 -6.82
CA VAL A 50 -10.76 5.53 -6.86
C VAL A 50 -10.96 7.03 -7.10
N GLY A 51 -10.20 7.88 -6.41
CA GLY A 51 -10.32 9.33 -6.55
C GLY A 51 -9.80 9.81 -7.90
N ALA A 52 -8.49 9.67 -8.13
CA ALA A 52 -7.88 10.10 -9.40
C ALA A 52 -8.40 9.25 -10.58
N GLY A 53 -8.53 7.93 -10.40
CA GLY A 53 -9.15 7.07 -11.41
C GLY A 53 -10.58 7.49 -11.75
N GLY A 54 -11.42 7.77 -10.76
CA GLY A 54 -12.79 8.24 -10.96
C GLY A 54 -12.85 9.57 -11.72
N VAL A 55 -11.97 10.53 -11.38
CA VAL A 55 -11.85 11.79 -12.11
C VAL A 55 -11.41 11.56 -13.56
N VAL A 56 -10.39 10.75 -13.79
CA VAL A 56 -9.90 10.39 -15.13
C VAL A 56 -11.01 9.75 -15.95
N LEU A 57 -11.76 8.81 -15.37
CA LEU A 57 -12.85 8.14 -16.05
C LEU A 57 -14.00 9.11 -16.37
N HIS A 58 -14.33 10.00 -15.44
CA HIS A 58 -15.39 11.00 -15.64
C HIS A 58 -15.05 12.00 -16.75
N LEU A 59 -13.79 12.44 -16.82
CA LEU A 59 -13.35 13.44 -17.81
C LEU A 59 -13.07 12.85 -19.19
N THR A 60 -12.57 11.61 -19.27
CA THR A 60 -12.08 11.02 -20.53
C THR A 60 -12.97 9.91 -21.08
N GLY A 61 -13.81 9.29 -20.25
CA GLY A 61 -14.53 8.06 -20.60
C GLY A 61 -13.62 6.84 -20.84
N SER A 62 -12.31 6.95 -20.64
CA SER A 62 -11.34 5.92 -21.00
C SER A 62 -11.08 4.94 -19.86
N LEU A 63 -11.52 3.69 -20.07
CA LEU A 63 -11.21 2.57 -19.18
C LEU A 63 -9.71 2.26 -19.14
N THR A 64 -9.00 2.43 -20.26
CA THR A 64 -7.54 2.21 -20.30
C THR A 64 -6.80 3.16 -19.37
N LEU A 65 -7.16 4.45 -19.37
CA LEU A 65 -6.56 5.43 -18.47
C LEU A 65 -6.96 5.16 -17.02
N PHE A 66 -8.19 4.71 -16.78
CA PHE A 66 -8.62 4.26 -15.46
C PHE A 66 -7.77 3.08 -14.95
N PHE A 67 -7.58 2.02 -15.74
CA PHE A 67 -6.74 0.88 -15.38
C PHE A 67 -5.27 1.28 -15.16
N LEU A 68 -4.76 2.25 -15.93
CA LEU A 68 -3.43 2.81 -15.72
C LEU A 68 -3.32 3.48 -14.34
N THR A 69 -4.32 4.25 -13.91
CA THR A 69 -4.31 4.83 -12.55
C THR A 69 -4.32 3.77 -11.45
N ALA A 70 -5.04 2.66 -11.66
CA ALA A 70 -5.03 1.52 -10.74
C ALA A 70 -3.66 0.85 -10.66
N ALA A 71 -2.99 0.66 -11.81
CA ALA A 71 -1.62 0.13 -11.86
C ALA A 71 -0.63 1.05 -11.12
N VAL A 72 -0.72 2.36 -11.33
CA VAL A 72 0.09 3.36 -10.61
C VAL A 72 -0.16 3.29 -9.11
N ALA A 73 -1.41 3.16 -8.67
CA ALA A 73 -1.75 3.02 -7.26
C ALA A 73 -1.11 1.76 -6.62
N MET A 74 -1.07 0.63 -7.35
CA MET A 74 -0.40 -0.60 -6.88
C MET A 74 1.10 -0.40 -6.70
N CYS A 75 1.77 0.24 -7.66
CA CYS A 75 3.19 0.58 -7.56
C CYS A 75 3.47 1.50 -6.36
N LEU A 76 2.70 2.58 -6.20
CA LEU A 76 2.84 3.50 -5.08
C LEU A 76 2.69 2.78 -3.74
N TYR A 77 1.68 1.94 -3.61
CA TYR A 77 1.44 1.17 -2.39
C TYR A 77 2.62 0.29 -2.01
N GLY A 78 3.09 -0.54 -2.96
CA GLY A 78 4.22 -1.44 -2.73
C GLY A 78 5.51 -0.69 -2.42
N LEU A 79 5.83 0.35 -3.19
CA LEU A 79 7.07 1.12 -3.02
C LEU A 79 7.10 1.92 -1.73
N ILE A 80 5.99 2.52 -1.30
CA ILE A 80 5.91 3.26 -0.03
C ILE A 80 6.12 2.31 1.15
N ILE A 81 5.47 1.15 1.14
CA ILE A 81 5.65 0.18 2.22
C ILE A 81 7.07 -0.39 2.21
N LEU A 82 7.60 -0.74 1.04
CA LEU A 82 8.97 -1.23 0.89
C LEU A 82 9.99 -0.22 1.43
N SER A 83 9.87 1.04 1.03
CA SER A 83 10.77 2.12 1.48
C SER A 83 10.62 2.43 2.97
N ALA A 84 9.41 2.38 3.52
CA ALA A 84 9.17 2.52 4.95
C ALA A 84 9.84 1.40 5.76
N VAL A 85 9.80 0.16 5.27
CA VAL A 85 10.49 -0.97 5.91
C VAL A 85 12.01 -0.84 5.75
N ALA A 86 12.48 -0.55 4.53
CA ALA A 86 13.91 -0.42 4.22
C ALA A 86 14.59 0.75 4.98
N SER A 87 13.86 1.84 5.26
CA SER A 87 14.36 2.96 6.07
C SER A 87 14.42 2.65 7.58
N GLY A 88 14.01 1.46 8.00
CA GLY A 88 14.09 1.02 9.39
C GLY A 88 13.00 1.57 10.31
N SER A 89 11.92 2.12 9.76
CA SER A 89 10.80 2.67 10.55
C SER A 89 10.13 1.66 11.49
N TRP A 90 10.27 0.36 11.21
CA TRP A 90 9.84 -0.71 12.11
C TRP A 90 10.65 -0.78 13.41
N PHE A 91 11.93 -0.40 13.37
CA PHE A 91 12.91 -0.63 14.43
C PHE A 91 13.07 0.53 15.41
N ASP A 92 12.14 1.51 15.39
CA ASP A 92 12.23 2.66 16.28
C ASP A 92 12.14 2.23 17.76
N ARG A 93 13.17 2.51 18.56
CA ARG A 93 13.53 1.83 19.83
C ARG A 93 12.62 2.13 21.03
N GLY A 94 11.35 2.46 20.82
CA GLY A 94 10.42 2.93 21.87
C GLY A 94 9.73 1.85 22.72
N HIS A 95 9.79 0.57 22.34
CA HIS A 95 8.97 -0.49 22.96
C HIS A 95 9.70 -1.40 23.95
N LEU A 96 11.00 -1.18 24.15
CA LEU A 96 11.68 -1.77 25.29
C LEU A 96 11.12 -1.07 26.54
N ARG A 97 10.00 -1.60 27.05
CA ARG A 97 9.52 -1.35 28.41
C ARG A 97 10.75 -1.40 29.30
N ARG A 98 11.19 -0.24 29.80
CA ARG A 98 12.22 -0.21 30.84
C ARG A 98 11.69 -1.13 31.95
N PRO A 99 12.45 -2.15 32.38
CA PRO A 99 12.01 -3.00 33.47
C PRO A 99 11.71 -2.08 34.65
N GLN A 100 10.46 -2.12 35.10
CA GLN A 100 10.02 -1.35 36.25
C GLN A 100 10.87 -1.81 37.43
N PRO A 101 11.60 -0.92 38.13
CA PRO A 101 12.41 -1.35 39.27
C PRO A 101 11.45 -2.02 40.25
N LEU A 102 11.69 -3.30 40.55
CA LEU A 102 10.95 -4.00 41.59
C LEU A 102 10.99 -3.13 42.85
N ALA A 103 9.83 -2.66 43.29
CA ALA A 103 9.69 -2.01 44.58
C ALA A 103 10.23 -3.01 45.62
N ARG A 104 11.37 -2.66 46.23
CA ARG A 104 11.94 -3.44 47.32
C ARG A 104 11.05 -3.25 48.56
N PRO A 105 10.83 -4.32 49.35
CA PRO A 105 9.95 -4.31 50.51
C PRO A 105 10.44 -3.35 51.61
#